data_AF-A0A644X6R3-F1
#
_entry.id   AF-A0A644X6R3-F1
#
_cell.length_a   1.000
_cell.length_b   1.000
_cell.length_c   1.000
_cell.angle_alpha   90.00
_cell.angle_beta   90.00
_cell.angle_gamma   90.00
#
_symmetry.space_group_name_H-M   'P 1'
#
loop_
_entity.id
_entity.type
_entity.pdbx_description
1 polymer ?
#
loop_
_entity_poly.entity_id
_entity_poly.type
_entity_poly.pdbx_seq_one_letter_code
_entity_poly.pdbx_strand_id
1 'polypeptide(L)'
;MHEQSIIDTILSRLDLTDCIVHAISLICSAESLQKRIESDIAAETRTQSDLERSLLRLPLYEHLATQKLDVSSLTPDETAEQILALCKIS
;
A
#
# COMPACT_ATOMS: atom_id res chain seq x y z
N MET A 1 -6.02 2.30 3.78
CA MET A 1 -6.72 1.41 4.72
C MET A 1 -5.69 0.98 5.74
N HIS A 2 -5.71 1.55 6.94
CA HIS A 2 -4.62 1.38 7.94
C HIS A 2 -5.02 0.51 9.13
N GLU A 3 -6.25 0.00 9.15
CA GLU A 3 -6.76 -0.94 10.15
C GLU A 3 -7.39 -2.13 9.45
N GLN A 4 -7.28 -3.33 10.05
CA GLN A 4 -7.84 -4.55 9.49
C GLN A 4 -9.38 -4.48 9.41
N SER A 5 -10.01 -3.88 10.42
CA SER A 5 -11.46 -3.65 10.50
C SER A 5 -12.02 -2.94 9.26
N ILE A 6 -11.25 -2.01 8.67
CA ILE A 6 -11.64 -1.28 7.46
C ILE A 6 -11.70 -2.24 6.27
N ILE A 7 -10.69 -3.13 6.13
CA ILE A 7 -10.66 -4.13 5.07
C ILE A 7 -11.84 -5.08 5.21
N ASP A 8 -12.01 -5.64 6.40
CA ASP A 8 -13.07 -6.62 6.68
C ASP A 8 -14.47 -6.04 6.43
N THR A 9 -14.69 -4.79 6.85
CA THR A 9 -15.98 -4.09 6.63
C THR A 9 -16.26 -3.84 5.16
N ILE A 10 -15.23 -3.55 4.36
CA ILE A 10 -15.40 -3.39 2.91
C ILE A 10 -15.75 -4.74 2.29
N LEU A 11 -14.97 -5.78 2.59
CA LEU A 11 -15.17 -7.12 2.01
C LEU A 11 -16.52 -7.73 2.40
N SER A 12 -16.99 -7.51 3.63
CA SER A 12 -18.27 -8.06 4.11
C SER A 12 -19.49 -7.48 3.39
N ARG A 13 -19.33 -6.41 2.61
CA ARG A 13 -20.41 -5.72 1.89
C ARG A 13 -20.38 -5.98 0.39
N LEU A 14 -19.40 -6.73 -0.10
CA LEU A 14 -19.26 -7.09 -1.51
C LEU A 14 -19.77 -8.51 -1.75
N ASP A 15 -20.45 -8.71 -2.88
CA ASP A 15 -20.70 -10.06 -3.38
C ASP A 15 -19.43 -10.57 -4.06
N LEU A 16 -18.87 -11.65 -3.50
CA LEU A 16 -17.60 -12.24 -3.94
C LEU A 16 -17.79 -13.65 -4.52
N THR A 17 -19.01 -14.04 -4.87
CA THR A 17 -19.37 -15.42 -5.24
C THR A 17 -18.49 -16.02 -6.34
N ASP A 18 -18.00 -15.20 -7.28
CA ASP A 18 -17.09 -15.62 -8.36
C ASP A 18 -15.82 -14.74 -8.44
N CYS A 19 -15.41 -14.14 -7.32
CA CYS A 19 -14.27 -13.23 -7.25
C CYS A 19 -13.18 -13.75 -6.32
N ILE A 20 -11.93 -13.68 -6.78
CA ILE A 20 -10.76 -13.90 -5.93
C ILE A 20 -10.19 -12.55 -5.54
N VAL A 21 -10.18 -12.26 -4.24
CA VAL A 21 -9.68 -11.00 -3.71
C VAL A 21 -8.24 -11.16 -3.26
N HIS A 22 -7.34 -10.38 -3.87
CA HIS A 22 -5.95 -10.27 -3.46
C HIS A 22 -5.76 -8.96 -2.69
N ALA A 23 -5.69 -9.04 -1.37
CA ALA A 23 -5.32 -7.90 -0.54
C ALA A 23 -3.79 -7.78 -0.51
N ILE A 24 -3.26 -6.68 -1.05
CA ILE A 24 -1.82 -6.40 -1.13
C ILE A 24 -1.55 -5.03 -0.50
N SER A 25 -0.64 -4.99 0.48
CA SER A 25 -0.10 -3.74 1.03
C SER A 25 1.22 -3.43 0.35
N LEU A 26 1.29 -2.29 -0.34
CA LEU A 26 2.54 -1.75 -0.85
C LEU A 26 3.26 -1.04 0.29
N ILE A 27 4.33 -1.66 0.78
CA ILE A 27 5.14 -1.13 1.89
C ILE A 27 6.47 -0.63 1.34
N CYS A 28 7.10 0.32 2.04
CA CYS A 28 8.44 0.77 1.71
C CYS A 28 9.16 1.23 2.98
N SER A 29 10.47 1.41 2.89
CA SER A 29 11.26 1.98 3.97
C SER A 29 10.82 3.42 4.27
N ALA A 30 11.00 3.85 5.51
CA ALA A 30 10.72 5.23 5.92
C ALA A 30 11.51 6.24 5.06
N GLU A 31 12.76 5.90 4.71
CA GLU A 31 13.61 6.73 3.86
C GLU A 31 13.05 6.87 2.43
N SER A 32 12.65 5.75 1.79
CA SER A 32 12.05 5.80 0.46
C SER A 32 10.71 6.54 0.46
N LEU A 33 9.90 6.37 1.50
CA LEU A 33 8.64 7.10 1.67
C LEU A 33 8.89 8.61 1.81
N GLN A 34 9.85 8.99 2.66
CA GLN A 34 10.22 10.38 2.88
C GLN A 34 10.67 11.06 1.59
N LYS A 35 11.62 10.47 0.86
CA LYS A 35 12.11 11.02 -0.42
C LYS A 35 10.99 11.25 -1.43
N ARG A 36 10.04 10.32 -1.53
CA ARG A 36 8.89 10.42 -2.45
C ARG A 36 7.98 11.58 -2.06
N ILE A 37 7.59 11.67 -0.79
CA ILE A 37 6.70 12.74 -0.32
C ILE A 37 7.40 14.10 -0.36
N GLU A 38 8.70 14.19 -0.06
CA GLU A 38 9.47 15.43 -0.20
C GLU A 38 9.47 15.94 -1.65
N SER A 39 9.58 15.03 -2.63
CA SER A 39 9.42 15.39 -4.05
C SER A 39 8.00 15.90 -4.36
N ASP A 40 6.97 15.28 -3.78
CA ASP A 40 5.58 15.71 -3.95
C ASP A 40 5.31 17.08 -3.30
N ILE A 41 5.95 17.37 -2.16
CA ILE A 41 5.90 18.67 -1.47
C ILE A 41 6.58 19.74 -2.32
N ALA A 42 7.75 19.44 -2.91
CA ALA A 42 8.42 20.34 -3.83
C ALA A 42 7.58 20.65 -5.08
N ALA A 43 6.71 19.71 -5.47
CA ALA A 43 5.72 19.88 -6.54
C ALA A 43 4.37 20.48 -6.05
N GLU A 44 4.27 20.89 -4.78
CA GLU A 44 3.08 21.48 -4.16
C GLU A 44 1.82 20.57 -4.16
N THR A 45 2.01 19.26 -4.36
CA THR A 45 0.90 18.28 -4.40
C THR A 45 0.63 17.63 -3.04
N ARG A 46 1.57 17.76 -2.10
CA ARG A 46 1.48 17.29 -0.71
C ARG A 46 2.08 18.30 0.25
N THR A 47 1.80 18.11 1.53
CA THR A 47 2.27 18.97 2.63
C THR A 47 3.16 18.20 3.59
N GLN A 48 3.91 18.92 4.43
CA GLN A 48 4.69 18.31 5.51
C GLN A 48 3.82 17.45 6.46
N SER A 49 2.57 17.87 6.70
CA SER A 49 1.62 17.10 7.51
C SER A 49 1.25 15.75 6.88
N ASP A 50 1.34 15.63 5.54
CA ASP A 50 1.12 14.35 4.84
C ASP A 50 2.29 13.39 5.05
N LEU A 51 3.53 13.91 5.08
CA LEU A 51 4.71 13.11 5.41
C LEU A 51 4.62 12.54 6.83
N GLU A 52 4.35 13.39 7.81
CA GLU A 52 4.23 12.99 9.23
C GLU A 52 3.18 11.89 9.42
N ARG A 53 1.98 12.08 8.86
CA ARG A 53 0.90 11.08 8.93
C ARG A 53 1.25 9.79 8.19
N SER A 54 1.98 9.88 7.08
CA SER A 54 2.37 8.69 6.31
C SER A 54 3.41 7.86 7.06
N LEU A 55 4.40 8.50 7.68
CA LEU A 55 5.40 7.82 8.53
C LEU A 55 4.76 7.16 9.75
N LEU A 56 3.82 7.85 10.42
CA LEU A 56 3.09 7.29 11.57
C LEU A 56 2.26 6.04 11.20
N ARG A 57 1.75 5.97 9.97
CA ARG A 57 0.96 4.83 9.50
C ARG A 57 1.80 3.66 9.02
N LEU A 58 3.09 3.88 8.73
CA LEU A 58 3.94 2.85 8.11
C LEU A 58 3.97 1.52 8.90
N PRO A 59 4.12 1.52 10.24
CA PRO A 59 4.10 0.28 11.02
C PRO A 59 2.74 -0.42 11.03
N LEU A 60 1.64 0.32 10.82
CA LEU A 60 0.29 -0.25 10.86
C LEU A 60 0.06 -1.24 9.71
N TYR A 61 0.73 -1.03 8.57
CA TYR A 61 0.59 -1.91 7.41
C TYR A 61 1.15 -3.31 7.66
N GLU A 62 2.13 -3.48 8.55
CA GLU A 62 2.66 -4.80 8.93
C GLU A 62 1.60 -5.69 9.59
N HIS A 63 0.66 -5.07 10.30
CA HIS A 63 -0.37 -5.78 11.06
C HIS A 63 -1.61 -6.16 10.25
N LEU A 64 -1.72 -5.69 9.01
CA LEU A 64 -2.87 -6.04 8.17
C LEU A 64 -2.73 -7.47 7.64
N ALA A 65 -3.84 -8.21 7.56
CA ALA A 65 -3.94 -9.51 6.90
C ALA A 65 -3.95 -9.34 5.37
N THR A 66 -2.82 -8.88 4.82
CA THR A 66 -2.59 -8.72 3.39
C THR A 66 -1.24 -9.31 3.03
N GLN A 67 -1.04 -9.66 1.76
CA GLN A 67 0.30 -9.87 1.24
C GLN A 67 1.07 -8.55 1.30
N LYS A 68 2.37 -8.60 1.61
CA LYS A 68 3.24 -7.43 1.65
C LYS A 68 4.10 -7.42 0.41
N LEU A 69 4.13 -6.31 -0.29
CA LEU A 69 5.03 -6.08 -1.40
C LEU A 69 5.91 -4.88 -1.04
N ASP A 70 7.20 -5.13 -0.81
CA ASP A 70 8.17 -4.06 -0.61
C ASP A 70 8.49 -3.39 -1.95
N VAL A 71 8.14 -2.12 -2.05
CA VAL A 71 8.32 -1.29 -3.25
C VAL A 71 9.42 -0.24 -3.06
N SER A 72 10.26 -0.37 -2.03
CA SER A 72 11.31 0.62 -1.68
C SER A 72 12.26 0.92 -2.84
N SER A 73 12.60 -0.10 -3.62
CA SER A 73 13.52 -0.04 -4.76
C SER A 73 12.84 -0.29 -6.10
N LEU A 74 11.51 -0.40 -6.13
CA LEU A 74 10.77 -0.69 -7.36
C LEU A 74 10.23 0.59 -7.99
N THR A 75 10.28 0.63 -9.32
CA THR A 75 9.53 1.57 -10.14
C THR A 75 8.04 1.22 -10.16
N PRO A 76 7.17 2.14 -10.62
CA PRO A 76 5.75 1.83 -10.80
C PRO A 76 5.50 0.62 -11.73
N ASP A 77 6.25 0.50 -12.83
CA ASP A 77 6.10 -0.59 -13.79
C ASP A 77 6.51 -1.94 -13.17
N GLU A 78 7.68 -1.99 -12.50
CA GLU A 78 8.11 -3.20 -11.79
C GLU A 78 7.14 -3.58 -10.66
N THR A 79 6.58 -2.59 -9.96
CA THR A 79 5.56 -2.83 -8.93
C THR A 79 4.32 -3.47 -9.53
N ALA A 80 3.86 -2.98 -10.69
CA ALA A 80 2.71 -3.55 -11.40
C ALA A 80 2.97 -5.00 -11.84
N GLU A 81 4.17 -5.29 -12.35
CA GLU A 81 4.57 -6.66 -12.71
C GLU A 81 4.58 -7.60 -11.50
N GLN A 82 5.07 -7.14 -10.35
CA GLN A 82 5.05 -7.91 -9.11
C GLN A 82 3.62 -8.16 -8.60
N ILE A 83 2.75 -7.15 -8.68
CA ILE A 83 1.32 -7.32 -8.35
C ILE A 83 0.70 -8.39 -9.25
N LEU A 84 0.97 -8.35 -10.57
CA LEU A 84 0.49 -9.37 -11.50
C LEU A 84 1.02 -10.77 -11.14
N ALA A 85 2.28 -10.88 -10.72
CA ALA A 85 2.87 -12.15 -10.29
C ALA A 85 2.18 -12.68 -9.01
N LEU A 86 1.87 -11.82 -8.04
CA LEU A 86 1.18 -12.18 -6.79
C LEU A 86 -0.28 -12.58 -7.00
N CYS A 87 -0.94 -12.02 -8.01
CA CYS A 87 -2.34 -12.32 -8.34
C CYS A 87 -2.51 -13.56 -9.24
N LYS A 88 -1.45 -14.04 -9.90
CA LYS A 88 -1.52 -15.22 -10.75
C LYS A 88 -1.53 -16.49 -9.89
N ILE A 89 -2.64 -17.21 -9.95
CA ILE A 89 -2.80 -18.55 -9.38
C ILE A 89 -2.21 -19.54 -10.39
N SER A 90 -1.23 -20.34 -9.97
CA SER A 90 -0.79 -21.54 -10.72
C SER A 90 -1.80 -22.67 -10.55
#